data_AF-A0A7C4VWZ1-F1
#
_entry.id   AF-A0A7C4VWZ1-F1
#
_cell.length_a   1.000
_cell.length_b   1.000
_cell.length_c   1.000
_cell.angle_alpha   90.00
_cell.angle_beta   90.00
_cell.angle_gamma   90.00
#
_symmetry.space_group_name_H-M   'P 1'
#
loop_
_entity.id
_entity.type
_entity.pdbx_description
1 polymer ?
#
loop_
_entity_poly.entity_id
_entity_poly.type
_entity_poly.pdbx_seq_one_letter_code
_entity_poly.pdbx_strand_id
1 'polypeptide(L)'
;MKVLGIVVEYNPFHYGHLHHLKESIKLVNPDYVVAVMSGNFCQRGEPAIVNKYARAKIALLNGVDLVLELPTVYAIQDAGGFALGSVGILHKTGVVTDIVFGSESGDIEFLKKVAHILVNQTPEFQTEFKKQLKMGFSYPNARKYALMG
;
A
#
# COMPACT_ATOMS: atom_id res chain seq x y z
N MET A 1 -7.35 18.11 -13.33
CA MET A 1 -6.35 17.06 -13.56
C MET A 1 -6.47 16.06 -12.42
N LYS A 2 -6.62 14.78 -12.71
CA LYS A 2 -6.61 13.68 -11.73
C LYS A 2 -5.44 12.76 -12.04
N VAL A 3 -4.74 12.32 -11.02
CA VAL A 3 -3.62 11.37 -11.17
C VAL A 3 -3.81 10.24 -10.18
N LEU A 4 -3.89 9.02 -10.72
CA LEU A 4 -4.03 7.79 -9.95
C LEU A 4 -2.64 7.29 -9.51
N GLY A 5 -2.45 7.16 -8.21
CA GLY A 5 -1.32 6.46 -7.59
C GLY A 5 -1.64 4.99 -7.33
N ILE A 6 -0.70 4.09 -7.64
CA ILE A 6 -0.76 2.68 -7.25
C ILE A 6 0.55 2.25 -6.60
N VAL A 7 0.46 1.43 -5.57
CA VAL A 7 1.63 0.83 -4.89
C VAL A 7 1.70 -0.64 -5.27
N VAL A 8 2.81 -1.08 -5.88
CA VAL A 8 2.88 -2.39 -6.53
C VAL A 8 4.26 -3.05 -6.40
N GLU A 9 4.32 -4.36 -6.63
CA GLU A 9 5.59 -5.10 -6.71
C GLU A 9 5.75 -5.85 -8.04
N TYR A 10 4.65 -6.31 -8.64
CA TYR A 10 4.64 -6.98 -9.93
C TYR A 10 5.66 -8.12 -10.06
N ASN A 11 5.61 -9.10 -9.15
CA ASN A 11 6.57 -10.20 -9.06
C ASN A 11 6.01 -11.59 -9.45
N PRO A 12 5.70 -11.89 -10.74
CA PRO A 12 5.69 -11.00 -11.91
C PRO A 12 4.36 -10.22 -12.04
N PHE A 13 4.27 -9.31 -13.01
CA PHE A 13 2.99 -8.75 -13.44
C PHE A 13 2.09 -9.87 -14.00
N HIS A 14 0.81 -9.92 -13.62
CA HIS A 14 -0.10 -11.01 -13.96
C HIS A 14 -1.54 -10.50 -14.10
N TYR A 15 -2.50 -11.37 -14.44
CA TYR A 15 -3.88 -10.94 -14.74
C TYR A 15 -4.61 -10.28 -13.57
N GLY A 16 -4.36 -10.69 -12.32
CA GLY A 16 -4.85 -9.97 -11.14
C GLY A 16 -4.37 -8.51 -11.08
N HIS A 17 -3.09 -8.25 -11.39
CA HIS A 17 -2.53 -6.90 -11.47
C HIS A 17 -3.15 -6.09 -12.60
N LEU A 18 -3.36 -6.71 -13.76
CA LEU A 18 -4.02 -6.06 -14.90
C LEU A 18 -5.47 -5.70 -14.58
N HIS A 19 -6.20 -6.60 -13.91
CA HIS A 19 -7.56 -6.36 -13.47
C HIS A 19 -7.61 -5.20 -12.46
N HIS A 20 -6.76 -5.23 -11.43
CA HIS A 20 -6.64 -4.14 -10.46
C HIS A 20 -6.37 -2.79 -11.13
N LEU A 21 -5.41 -2.73 -12.07
CA LEU A 21 -5.09 -1.50 -12.80
C LEU A 21 -6.30 -1.00 -13.61
N LYS A 22 -6.96 -1.88 -14.38
CA LYS A 22 -8.13 -1.51 -15.20
C LYS A 22 -9.30 -1.01 -14.37
N GLU A 23 -9.64 -1.70 -13.27
CA GLU A 23 -10.72 -1.27 -12.38
C GLU A 23 -10.36 0.02 -11.66
N SER A 24 -9.10 0.23 -11.28
CA SER A 24 -8.64 1.50 -10.67
C SER A 24 -8.78 2.67 -11.65
N ILE A 25 -8.38 2.49 -12.91
CA ILE A 25 -8.55 3.50 -13.98
C ILE A 25 -10.02 3.79 -14.20
N LYS A 26 -10.87 2.76 -14.28
CA LYS A 26 -12.32 2.91 -14.45
C LYS A 26 -12.97 3.65 -13.28
N LEU A 27 -12.54 3.37 -12.05
CA LEU A 27 -13.06 3.98 -10.83
C LEU A 27 -12.71 5.47 -10.74
N VAL A 28 -11.45 5.83 -10.99
CA VAL A 28 -10.97 7.21 -10.79
C VAL A 28 -11.19 8.07 -12.04
N ASN A 29 -11.16 7.45 -13.23
CA ASN A 29 -11.05 8.11 -14.53
C ASN A 29 -9.91 9.15 -14.54
N PRO A 30 -8.65 8.72 -14.31
CA PRO A 30 -7.51 9.63 -14.19
C PRO A 30 -6.98 10.10 -15.55
N ASP A 31 -6.32 11.26 -15.57
CA ASP A 31 -5.55 11.72 -16.73
C ASP A 31 -4.22 10.98 -16.86
N TYR A 32 -3.62 10.59 -15.72
CA TYR A 32 -2.34 9.86 -15.65
C TYR A 32 -2.33 8.83 -14.52
N VAL A 33 -1.53 7.78 -14.67
CA VAL A 33 -1.30 6.72 -13.69
C VAL A 33 0.18 6.66 -13.29
N VAL A 34 0.43 6.78 -11.99
CA VAL A 34 1.76 6.72 -11.37
C VAL A 34 1.85 5.49 -10.49
N ALA A 35 2.79 4.59 -10.79
CA ALA A 35 3.12 3.45 -9.94
C ALA A 35 4.35 3.75 -9.09
N VAL A 36 4.27 3.48 -7.78
CA VAL A 36 5.45 3.29 -6.94
C VAL A 36 5.68 1.78 -6.80
N MET A 37 6.79 1.29 -7.37
CA MET A 37 7.08 -0.13 -7.49
C MET A 37 8.33 -0.53 -6.71
N SER A 38 8.26 -1.63 -5.94
CA SER A 38 9.45 -2.23 -5.33
C SER A 38 10.57 -2.45 -6.36
N GLY A 39 11.81 -2.14 -5.96
CA GLY A 39 13.03 -2.41 -6.72
C GLY A 39 13.32 -3.90 -6.82
N ASN A 40 14.59 -4.31 -6.87
CA ASN A 40 14.95 -5.72 -7.09
C ASN A 40 14.65 -6.66 -5.90
N PHE A 41 14.17 -6.15 -4.77
CA PHE A 41 13.72 -6.92 -3.61
C PHE A 41 12.32 -6.47 -3.21
N CYS A 42 11.47 -7.44 -2.89
CA CYS A 42 10.08 -7.25 -2.52
C CYS A 42 9.88 -7.22 -1.00
N GLN A 43 8.69 -6.78 -0.56
CA GLN A 43 8.32 -6.62 0.85
C GLN A 43 8.46 -7.90 1.67
N ARG A 44 8.24 -9.06 1.03
CA ARG A 44 8.39 -10.37 1.65
C ARG A 44 9.86 -10.79 1.85
N GLY A 45 10.81 -9.92 1.54
CA GLY A 45 12.25 -10.16 1.66
C GLY A 45 12.84 -10.99 0.52
N GLU A 46 12.08 -11.21 -0.55
CA GLU A 46 12.46 -12.06 -1.69
C GLU A 46 13.04 -11.19 -2.82
N PRO A 47 14.04 -11.67 -3.59
CA PRO A 47 14.42 -11.02 -4.83
C PRO A 47 13.25 -11.10 -5.84
N ALA A 48 13.06 -10.05 -6.63
CA ALA A 48 12.09 -10.09 -7.72
C ALA A 48 12.55 -11.10 -8.80
N ILE A 49 11.60 -11.89 -9.33
CA ILE A 49 11.84 -12.93 -10.34
C ILE A 49 12.45 -12.36 -11.64
N VAL A 50 12.18 -11.09 -11.91
CA VAL A 50 12.78 -10.29 -12.98
C VAL A 50 13.16 -8.90 -12.46
N ASN A 51 14.23 -8.33 -13.02
CA ASN A 51 14.76 -7.04 -12.57
C ASN A 51 13.74 -5.89 -12.69
N LYS A 52 13.95 -4.83 -11.91
CA LYS A 52 13.06 -3.66 -11.85
C LYS A 52 12.82 -2.98 -13.20
N TYR A 53 13.80 -2.99 -14.11
CA TYR A 53 13.67 -2.38 -15.42
C TYR A 53 12.70 -3.15 -16.33
N ALA A 54 12.79 -4.49 -16.31
CA ALA A 54 11.87 -5.34 -17.05
C ALA A 54 10.44 -5.19 -16.54
N ARG A 55 10.24 -5.18 -15.21
CA ARG A 55 8.92 -4.96 -14.61
C ARG A 55 8.36 -3.56 -14.87
N ALA A 56 9.21 -2.53 -14.83
CA ALA A 56 8.80 -1.17 -15.18
C ALA A 56 8.34 -1.09 -16.63
N LYS A 57 9.07 -1.70 -17.57
CA LYS A 57 8.64 -1.81 -18.97
C LYS A 57 7.30 -2.52 -19.11
N ILE A 58 7.08 -3.61 -18.38
CA ILE A 58 5.79 -4.34 -18.39
C ILE A 58 4.66 -3.45 -17.87
N ALA A 59 4.86 -2.72 -16.78
CA ALA A 59 3.87 -1.80 -16.22
C ALA A 59 3.48 -0.71 -17.24
N LEU A 60 4.48 -0.08 -17.88
CA LEU A 60 4.26 0.96 -18.90
C LEU A 60 3.44 0.43 -20.08
N LEU A 61 3.77 -0.76 -20.58
CA LEU A 61 3.04 -1.40 -21.69
C LEU A 61 1.58 -1.77 -21.34
N ASN A 62 1.20 -1.76 -20.07
CA ASN A 62 -0.14 -2.14 -19.61
C ASN A 62 -0.99 -0.96 -19.09
N GLY A 63 -0.53 0.28 -19.26
CA GLY A 63 -1.31 1.48 -18.95
C GLY A 63 -0.88 2.26 -17.69
N VAL A 64 0.35 2.05 -17.22
CA VAL A 64 0.99 2.97 -16.27
C VAL A 64 1.77 4.02 -17.06
N ASP A 65 1.70 5.30 -16.68
CA ASP A 65 2.41 6.39 -17.37
C ASP A 65 3.79 6.67 -16.77
N LEU A 66 3.93 6.50 -15.45
CA LEU A 66 5.17 6.71 -14.71
C LEU A 66 5.40 5.60 -13.69
N VAL A 67 6.59 5.01 -13.69
CA VAL A 67 7.03 4.04 -12.68
C VAL A 67 8.16 4.65 -11.86
N LEU A 68 7.90 4.87 -10.58
CA LEU A 68 8.87 5.30 -9.58
C LEU A 68 9.34 4.09 -8.78
N GLU A 69 10.64 3.99 -8.52
CA GLU A 69 11.17 2.96 -7.64
C GLU A 69 10.88 3.32 -6.17
N LEU A 70 10.33 2.37 -5.41
CA LEU A 70 10.32 2.43 -3.94
C LEU A 70 11.73 2.11 -3.44
N PRO A 71 12.43 3.06 -2.76
CA PRO A 71 13.78 2.83 -2.26
C PRO A 71 13.84 1.60 -1.36
N THR A 72 14.93 0.83 -1.47
CA THR A 72 15.10 -0.44 -0.75
C THR A 72 14.88 -0.31 0.76
N VAL A 73 15.28 0.81 1.36
CA VAL A 73 15.06 1.09 2.79
C VAL A 73 13.59 1.04 3.21
N TYR A 74 12.64 1.25 2.29
CA TYR A 74 11.20 1.08 2.51
C TYR A 74 10.67 -0.22 1.92
N ALA A 75 11.17 -0.63 0.74
CA ALA A 75 10.63 -1.76 0.00
C ALA A 75 10.74 -3.09 0.74
N ILE A 76 11.71 -3.26 1.65
CA ILE A 76 11.91 -4.49 2.43
C ILE A 76 11.43 -4.37 3.90
N GLN A 77 10.75 -3.28 4.26
CA GLN A 77 10.17 -3.12 5.60
C GLN A 77 8.82 -3.84 5.71
N ASP A 78 8.33 -3.95 6.94
CA ASP A 78 6.96 -4.41 7.20
C ASP A 78 5.91 -3.45 6.60
N ALA A 79 4.63 -3.77 6.79
CA ALA A 79 3.52 -2.99 6.24
C ALA A 79 3.56 -1.51 6.64
N GLY A 80 4.03 -1.17 7.85
CA GLY A 80 4.10 0.21 8.32
C GLY A 80 5.14 1.01 7.55
N GLY A 81 6.37 0.49 7.48
CA GLY A 81 7.46 1.12 6.75
C GLY A 81 7.26 1.19 5.24
N PHE A 82 6.75 0.11 4.67
CA PHE A 82 6.44 0.01 3.25
C PHE A 82 5.36 1.01 2.82
N ALA A 83 4.27 1.13 3.58
CA ALA A 83 3.20 2.09 3.32
C ALA A 83 3.66 3.54 3.50
N LEU A 84 4.47 3.81 4.55
CA LEU A 84 5.04 5.14 4.78
C LEU A 84 5.87 5.62 3.59
N GLY A 85 6.77 4.78 3.09
CA GLY A 85 7.63 5.12 1.95
C GLY A 85 6.85 5.28 0.66
N SER A 86 5.96 4.34 0.35
CA SER A 86 5.23 4.31 -0.92
C SER A 86 4.20 5.44 -1.04
N VAL A 87 3.37 5.66 -0.01
CA VAL A 87 2.44 6.79 0.04
C VAL A 87 3.19 8.11 0.11
N GLY A 88 4.30 8.17 0.86
CA GLY A 88 5.15 9.36 0.94
C GLY A 88 5.73 9.78 -0.42
N ILE A 89 6.16 8.84 -1.25
CA ILE A 89 6.64 9.13 -2.62
C ILE A 89 5.50 9.63 -3.49
N LEU A 90 4.35 8.93 -3.51
CA LEU A 90 3.18 9.35 -4.28
C LEU A 90 2.75 10.77 -3.90
N HIS A 91 2.66 11.08 -2.61
CA HIS A 91 2.33 12.41 -2.11
C HIS A 91 3.37 13.46 -2.55
N LYS A 92 4.67 13.16 -2.45
CA LYS A 92 5.76 14.08 -2.83
C LYS A 92 5.85 14.37 -4.34
N THR A 93 5.15 13.61 -5.19
CA THR A 93 5.00 14.00 -6.61
C THR A 93 4.26 15.31 -6.78
N GLY A 94 3.44 15.71 -5.81
CA GLY A 94 2.62 16.92 -5.84
C GLY A 94 1.42 16.86 -6.79
N VAL A 95 1.22 15.75 -7.51
CA VAL A 95 0.17 15.63 -8.54
C VAL A 95 -0.82 14.48 -8.29
N VAL A 96 -0.45 13.45 -7.53
CA VAL A 96 -1.32 12.31 -7.20
C VAL A 96 -2.53 12.79 -6.39
N THR A 97 -3.74 12.51 -6.90
CA THR A 97 -5.01 12.90 -6.28
C THR A 97 -5.73 11.72 -5.63
N ASP A 98 -5.58 10.53 -6.19
CA ASP A 98 -6.31 9.33 -5.80
C ASP A 98 -5.34 8.15 -5.67
N ILE A 99 -5.54 7.28 -4.68
CA ILE A 99 -4.80 6.02 -4.54
C ILE A 99 -5.80 4.88 -4.48
N VAL A 100 -5.58 3.86 -5.30
CA VAL A 100 -6.39 2.63 -5.28
C VAL A 100 -5.48 1.44 -4.96
N PHE A 101 -5.96 0.59 -4.06
CA PHE A 101 -5.30 -0.63 -3.64
C PHE A 101 -6.33 -1.77 -3.51
N GLY A 102 -5.91 -2.99 -3.84
CA GLY A 102 -6.73 -4.18 -3.64
C GLY A 102 -6.95 -4.47 -2.16
N SER A 103 -8.14 -4.92 -1.80
CA SER A 103 -8.50 -5.30 -0.43
C SER A 103 -9.37 -6.56 -0.45
N GLU A 104 -9.16 -7.45 0.52
CA GLU A 104 -10.01 -8.61 0.74
C GLU A 104 -11.42 -8.22 1.22
N SER A 105 -11.54 -7.13 1.98
CA SER A 105 -12.84 -6.69 2.52
C SER A 105 -13.69 -5.91 1.52
N GLY A 106 -13.05 -5.22 0.55
CA GLY A 106 -13.72 -4.25 -0.32
C GLY A 106 -14.38 -3.08 0.40
N ASP A 107 -14.20 -2.93 1.71
CA ASP A 107 -14.87 -1.94 2.56
C ASP A 107 -13.91 -0.83 2.97
N ILE A 108 -13.96 0.29 2.25
CA ILE A 108 -13.10 1.45 2.51
C ILE A 108 -13.48 2.18 3.80
N GLU A 109 -14.74 2.13 4.23
CA GLU A 109 -15.18 2.82 5.44
C GLU A 109 -14.70 2.09 6.70
N PHE A 110 -14.71 0.76 6.68
CA PHE A 110 -14.05 -0.04 7.71
C PHE A 110 -12.55 0.29 7.82
N LEU A 111 -11.84 0.33 6.68
CA LEU A 111 -10.40 0.63 6.67
C LEU A 111 -10.10 2.05 7.18
N LYS A 112 -10.91 3.04 6.79
CA LYS A 112 -10.82 4.41 7.31
C LYS A 112 -11.05 4.47 8.82
N LYS A 113 -12.05 3.75 9.34
CA LYS A 113 -12.33 3.70 10.77
C LYS A 113 -11.12 3.14 11.54
N VAL A 114 -10.54 2.03 11.08
CA VAL A 114 -9.35 1.45 11.70
C VAL A 114 -8.18 2.42 11.63
N ALA A 115 -7.91 3.03 10.47
CA ALA A 115 -6.83 4.00 10.31
C ALA A 115 -7.02 5.22 11.24
N HIS A 116 -8.24 5.74 11.35
CA HIS A 116 -8.57 6.86 12.24
C HIS A 116 -8.24 6.56 13.71
N ILE A 117 -8.62 5.37 14.20
CA ILE A 117 -8.31 4.96 15.57
C ILE A 117 -6.79 4.84 15.76
N LEU A 118 -6.08 4.25 14.81
CA LEU A 118 -4.63 4.06 14.91
C LEU A 118 -3.83 5.36 14.79
N VAL A 119 -4.32 6.35 14.06
CA VAL A 119 -3.67 7.67 13.93
C VAL A 119 -3.96 8.54 15.15
N ASN A 120 -5.22 8.63 15.56
CA ASN A 120 -5.64 9.54 16.64
C ASN A 120 -5.50 8.92 18.04
N GLN A 121 -5.30 7.60 18.13
CA GLN A 121 -5.07 6.87 19.38
C GLN A 121 -6.12 7.21 20.44
N THR A 122 -7.39 6.89 20.18
CA THR A 122 -8.50 7.26 21.09
C THR A 122 -8.28 6.71 22.52
N PRO A 123 -8.78 7.40 23.56
CA PRO A 123 -8.58 6.97 24.94
C PRO A 123 -9.03 5.53 25.23
N GLU A 124 -10.14 5.11 24.63
CA GLU A 124 -10.70 3.76 24.75
C GLU A 124 -9.74 2.73 24.14
N PHE A 125 -9.26 2.99 22.92
CA PHE A 125 -8.30 2.14 22.23
C PHE A 125 -6.99 2.02 23.02
N GLN A 126 -6.43 3.14 23.50
CA GLN A 126 -5.18 3.11 24.27
C GLN A 126 -5.31 2.30 25.55
N THR A 127 -6.47 2.39 26.22
CA THR A 127 -6.74 1.66 27.46
C THR A 127 -6.78 0.15 27.20
N GLU A 128 -7.57 -0.28 26.22
CA GLU A 128 -7.65 -1.70 25.88
C GLU A 128 -6.33 -2.22 25.31
N PHE A 129 -5.64 -1.44 24.47
CA PHE A 129 -4.34 -1.83 23.91
C PHE A 129 -3.28 -2.08 24.98
N LYS A 130 -3.16 -1.21 25.99
CA LYS A 130 -2.25 -1.40 27.12
C LYS A 130 -2.61 -2.62 27.95
N LYS A 131 -3.89 -2.90 28.15
CA LYS A 131 -4.38 -4.09 28.84
C LYS A 131 -3.99 -5.36 28.08
N GLN A 132 -4.23 -5.41 26.77
CA GLN A 132 -3.86 -6.54 25.92
C GLN A 132 -2.33 -6.79 25.90
N LEU A 133 -1.52 -5.72 25.87
CA LEU A 133 -0.06 -5.83 26.02
C LEU A 133 0.34 -6.42 27.39
N LYS A 134 -0.29 -5.97 28.48
CA LYS A 134 -0.03 -6.51 29.84
C LYS A 134 -0.42 -7.99 29.98
N MET A 135 -1.35 -8.48 29.16
CA MET A 135 -1.69 -9.90 29.08
C MET A 135 -0.63 -10.75 28.33
N GLY A 136 0.44 -10.12 27.82
CA GLY A 136 1.54 -10.81 27.14
C GLY A 136 1.33 -11.01 25.64
N PHE A 137 0.30 -10.41 25.04
CA PHE A 137 0.11 -10.48 23.59
C PHE A 137 1.17 -9.64 22.86
N SER A 138 1.63 -10.16 21.71
CA SER A 138 2.51 -9.41 20.81
C SER A 138 1.83 -8.13 20.31
N TYR A 139 2.60 -7.09 19.96
CA TYR A 139 2.08 -5.82 19.46
C TYR A 139 0.95 -5.95 18.40
N PRO A 140 1.10 -6.75 17.32
CA PRO A 140 0.03 -6.90 16.33
C PRO A 140 -1.22 -7.60 16.89
N ASN A 141 -1.08 -8.59 17.78
CA ASN A 141 -2.23 -9.26 18.40
C ASN A 141 -2.93 -8.35 19.41
N ALA A 142 -2.18 -7.65 20.26
CA ALA A 142 -2.72 -6.68 21.19
C ALA A 142 -3.49 -5.58 20.45
N ARG A 143 -2.96 -5.11 19.32
CA ARG A 143 -3.60 -4.10 18.46
C ARG A 143 -4.91 -4.63 17.87
N LYS A 144 -4.90 -5.87 17.36
CA LYS A 144 -6.09 -6.53 16.81
C LYS A 144 -7.20 -6.65 17.85
N TYR A 145 -6.90 -7.16 19.05
CA TYR A 145 -7.90 -7.33 20.10
C TYR A 145 -8.44 -5.99 20.61
N ALA A 146 -7.59 -4.97 20.73
CA ALA A 146 -8.02 -3.63 21.12
C ALA A 146 -8.85 -2.89 20.05
N LEU A 147 -8.79 -3.31 18.78
CA LEU A 147 -9.66 -2.81 17.72
C LEU A 147 -11.01 -3.55 17.65
N MET A 148 -11.11 -4.72 18.30
CA MET A 148 -12.30 -5.57 18.30
C MET A 148 -13.19 -5.40 19.55
N GLY A 149 -12.62 -4.90 20.66
CA GLY A 149 -13.34 -4.55 21.89
C GLY A 149 -13.86 -3.12 21.84
#